data_AF-A0A7V5C4E1-F1
#
_entry.id   AF-A0A7V5C4E1-F1
#
_cell.length_a   1.000
_cell.length_b   1.000
_cell.length_c   1.000
_cell.angle_alpha   90.00
_cell.angle_beta   90.00
_cell.angle_gamma   90.00
#
_symmetry.space_group_name_H-M   'P 1'
#
loop_
_entity.id
_entity.type
_entity.pdbx_description
1 polymer ?
#
loop_
_entity_poly.entity_id
_entity_poly.type
_entity_poly.pdbx_seq_one_letter_code
_entity_poly.pdbx_strand_id
1 'polypeptide(L)' 'MKIFKNKVAVITGAASGIGRGIAERCAREGMTVVLADIEEEALT' A
#
# COMPACT_ATOMS: atom_id res chain seq x y z
N MET A 1 -18.16 5.71 -10.03
CA MET A 1 -16.89 5.14 -10.53
C MET A 1 -15.77 5.69 -9.66
N LYS A 2 -15.04 4.87 -8.89
CA LYS A 2 -13.93 5.37 -8.08
C LYS A 2 -12.68 5.47 -8.96
N ILE A 3 -12.04 6.64 -8.98
CA ILE A 3 -10.90 6.94 -9.87
C ILE A 3 -9.61 6.68 -9.08
N PHE A 4 -9.12 5.43 -9.10
CA PHE A 4 -7.89 5.03 -8.41
C PHE A 4 -6.66 4.92 -9.32
N LYS A 5 -6.87 4.66 -10.61
CA LYS A 5 -5.79 4.62 -11.60
C LYS A 5 -4.98 5.92 -11.59
N ASN A 6 -3.64 5.80 -11.56
CA ASN A 6 -2.68 6.91 -11.51
C ASN A 6 -2.76 7.79 -10.24
N LYS A 7 -3.33 7.27 -9.14
CA LYS A 7 -3.25 7.91 -7.82
C LYS A 7 -2.12 7.29 -7.00
N VAL A 8 -1.62 8.05 -6.02
CA VAL A 8 -0.62 7.58 -5.07
C VAL A 8 -1.27 7.27 -3.73
N ALA A 9 -1.01 6.09 -3.18
CA ALA A 9 -1.38 5.70 -1.82
C ALA A 9 -0.12 5.62 -0.94
N VAL A 10 -0.09 6.36 0.16
CA VAL A 10 0.97 6.27 1.18
C VAL A 10 0.40 5.50 2.38
N ILE A 11 1.05 4.40 2.75
CA ILE A 11 0.52 3.46 3.73
C ILE A 11 1.57 3.22 4.81
N THR A 12 1.23 3.55 6.05
CA THR A 12 2.04 3.28 7.25
C THR A 12 1.58 1.98 7.92
N GLY A 13 2.49 1.24 8.57
CA GLY A 13 2.17 -0.08 9.11
C GLY A 13 1.95 -1.10 7.99
N ALA A 14 2.63 -0.91 6.86
CA ALA A 14 2.40 -1.65 5.62
C ALA A 14 3.01 -3.06 5.59
N ALA A 15 3.88 -3.41 6.53
CA ALA A 15 4.57 -4.70 6.54
C ALA A 15 3.64 -5.88 6.87
N SER A 16 2.55 -5.64 7.61
CA SER A 16 1.67 -6.72 8.05
C SER A 16 0.20 -6.31 8.19
N GLY A 17 -0.64 -7.30 8.51
CA GLY A 17 -2.05 -7.12 8.87
C GLY A 17 -2.85 -6.27 7.88
N ILE A 18 -3.55 -5.28 8.43
CA ILE A 18 -4.46 -4.41 7.66
C ILE A 18 -3.67 -3.54 6.68
N GLY A 19 -2.52 -2.97 7.08
CA GLY A 19 -1.73 -2.10 6.22
C GLY A 19 -1.25 -2.82 4.96
N ARG A 20 -0.73 -4.05 5.13
CA ARG A 20 -0.38 -4.92 4.00
C ARG A 20 -1.59 -5.22 3.10
N GLY A 21 -2.73 -5.59 3.68
CA GLY A 21 -3.95 -5.86 2.90
C GLY A 21 -4.44 -4.65 2.10
N ILE A 22 -4.33 -3.44 2.66
CA ILE A 22 -4.64 -2.19 1.96
C ILE A 22 -3.64 -1.94 0.83
N ALA A 23 -2.34 -2.13 1.08
CA ALA A 23 -1.29 -1.97 0.08
C ALA A 23 -1.53 -2.88 -1.14
N GLU A 24 -1.79 -4.16 -0.89
CA GLU A 24 -2.12 -5.13 -1.94
C GLU A 24 -3.37 -4.72 -2.71
N ARG A 25 -4.41 -4.22 -2.02
CA ARG A 25 -5.64 -3.75 -2.67
C ARG A 25 -5.39 -2.52 -3.54
N CYS A 26 -4.69 -1.52 -3.04
CA CYS A 26 -4.34 -0.30 -3.78
C CYS A 26 -3.51 -0.62 -5.03
N ALA A 27 -2.53 -1.53 -4.91
CA ALA A 27 -1.74 -1.99 -6.05
C ALA A 27 -2.63 -2.66 -7.12
N ARG A 28 -3.55 -3.55 -6.72
CA ARG A 28 -4.51 -4.20 -7.64
C ARG A 28 -5.45 -3.21 -8.35
N GLU A 29 -5.75 -2.07 -7.72
CA GLU A 29 -6.59 -1.01 -8.30
C GLU A 29 -5.79 -0.06 -9.23
N GLY A 30 -4.49 -0.32 -9.46
CA GLY A 30 -3.65 0.44 -10.39
C GLY A 30 -3.12 1.76 -9.81
N MET A 31 -3.00 1.82 -8.48
CA MET A 31 -2.35 2.94 -7.79
C MET A 31 -0.82 2.74 -7.74
N THR A 32 -0.09 3.83 -7.70
CA THR A 32 1.29 3.83 -7.19
C THR A 32 1.23 3.74 -5.67
N VAL A 33 1.98 2.81 -5.07
CA VAL A 33 1.94 2.59 -3.62
C VAL A 33 3.29 2.93 -3.01
N VAL A 34 3.27 3.68 -1.92
CA VAL A 34 4.42 3.97 -1.06
C VAL A 34 4.17 3.29 0.27
N LEU A 35 5.07 2.39 0.65
CA LEU A 35 4.98 1.60 1.88
C LEU A 35 5.93 2.18 2.92
N ALA A 36 5.45 2.29 4.15
CA ALA A 36 6.25 2.69 5.29
C ALA A 36 5.92 1.78 6.48
N ASP A 37 6.95 1.32 7.15
CA ASP A 37 6.84 0.59 8.40
C ASP A 37 8.11 0.84 9.23
N ILE A 38 8.04 0.58 10.53
CA ILE A 38 9.22 0.63 11.41
C ILE A 38 10.11 -0.59 11.18
N GLU A 39 9.51 -1.73 10.82
CA GLU A 39 10.19 -2.96 10.43
C GLU A 39 10.46 -2.95 8.92
N GLU A 40 11.44 -2.15 8.47
CA GLU A 40 11.77 -2.00 7.04
C GLU A 40 12.07 -3.35 6.36
N GLU A 41 12.76 -4.26 7.06
CA GLU A 41 13.09 -5.59 6.56
C GLU A 41 11.86 -6.46 6.25
N ALA A 42 10.70 -6.13 6.81
CA ALA A 42 9.45 -6.84 6.54
C ALA A 42 8.69 -6.31 5.30
N LEU A 43 9.21 -5.28 4.61
CA LEU A 43 8.64 -4.70 3.38
C LEU A 43 9.15 -5.36 2.07
N THR A 44 9.77 -6.54 2.17
CA THR A 44 10.34 -7.29 1.04
C THR A 44 9.30 -7.93 0.12
#